data_AF-A0A7J8SEQ6-F1
#
_entry.id   AF-A0A7J8SEQ6-F1
#
_cell.length_a   1.000
_cell.length_b   1.000
_cell.length_c   1.000
_cell.angle_alpha   90.00
_cell.angle_beta   90.00
_cell.angle_gamma   90.00
#
_symmetry.space_group_name_H-M   'P 1'
#
loop_
_entity.id
_entity.type
_entity.pdbx_description
1 polymer ?
#
loop_
_entity_poly.entity_id
_entity_poly.type
_entity_poly.pdbx_seq_one_letter_code
_entity_poly.pdbx_strand_id
1 'polypeptide(L)'
;MDFSQLFYWSSLITRFSDDLGTSKAEMERGDIPKAVQCYMIEKGVSEEKARNHVKELISNSWKKINEEIFDNRFPRVIVNLSENMARTVKCMYQHGDGVGTSTGVTEDYIVSSILRSIPI
;
A
#
# COMPACT_ATOMS: atom_id res chain seq x y z
N MET A 1 6.33 -23.28 11.20
CA MET A 1 5.39 -22.15 11.36
C MET A 1 5.24 -21.53 10.00
N ASP A 2 4.04 -21.49 9.45
CA ASP A 2 3.80 -20.92 8.13
C ASP A 2 3.51 -19.41 8.26
N PHE A 3 4.30 -18.59 7.58
CA PHE A 3 4.15 -17.13 7.58
C PHE A 3 3.50 -16.60 6.29
N SER A 4 3.14 -17.51 5.38
CA SER A 4 2.67 -17.20 4.02
C SER A 4 1.52 -16.20 4.02
N GLN A 5 0.54 -16.36 4.91
CA GLN A 5 -0.63 -15.50 4.98
C GLN A 5 -0.27 -14.07 5.37
N LEU A 6 0.58 -13.87 6.39
CA LEU A 6 1.01 -12.53 6.81
C LEU A 6 1.67 -11.76 5.65
N PHE A 7 2.62 -12.41 4.97
CA PHE A 7 3.32 -11.79 3.85
C PHE A 7 2.45 -11.65 2.61
N TYR A 8 1.48 -12.54 2.40
CA TYR A 8 0.50 -12.42 1.33
C TYR A 8 -0.39 -11.19 1.51
N TRP A 9 -1.01 -11.02 2.69
CA TRP A 9 -1.89 -9.88 2.95
C TRP A 9 -1.16 -8.55 2.92
N SER A 10 0.05 -8.49 3.48
CA SER A 10 0.89 -7.28 3.40
C SER A 10 1.33 -7.00 1.96
N SER A 11 1.64 -8.01 1.15
CA SER A 11 1.95 -7.84 -0.28
C SER A 11 0.75 -7.34 -1.09
N LEU A 12 -0.47 -7.76 -0.76
CA LEU A 12 -1.69 -7.21 -1.38
C LEU A 12 -1.87 -5.73 -1.05
N ILE A 13 -1.66 -5.33 0.22
CA ILE A 13 -1.68 -3.92 0.60
C ILE A 13 -0.64 -3.14 -0.20
N THR A 14 0.56 -3.71 -0.34
CA THR A 14 1.65 -3.10 -1.12
C THR A 14 1.22 -2.85 -2.56
N ARG A 15 0.79 -3.90 -3.27
CA ARG A 15 0.37 -3.81 -4.68
C ARG A 15 -0.78 -2.83 -4.88
N PHE A 16 -1.84 -2.93 -4.08
CA PHE A 16 -3.01 -2.08 -4.26
C PHE A 16 -2.76 -0.61 -3.88
N SER A 17 -1.86 -0.35 -2.94
CA SER A 17 -1.48 1.03 -2.58
C SER A 17 -0.65 1.68 -3.69
N ASP A 18 0.32 0.95 -4.24
CA ASP A 18 1.10 1.35 -5.42
C ASP A 18 0.18 1.68 -6.60
N ASP A 19 -0.63 0.69 -7.02
CA ASP A 19 -1.58 0.85 -8.12
C ASP A 19 -2.51 2.07 -7.92
N LEU A 20 -3.00 2.33 -6.70
CA LEU A 20 -3.81 3.53 -6.43
C LEU A 20 -3.01 4.83 -6.55
N GLY A 21 -1.77 4.85 -6.06
CA GLY A 21 -0.92 6.03 -6.07
C GLY A 21 -0.42 6.41 -7.47
N THR A 22 -0.29 5.43 -8.37
CA THR A 22 0.39 5.59 -9.66
C THR A 22 -0.54 5.52 -10.87
N SER A 23 -1.74 4.91 -10.74
CA SER A 23 -2.57 4.51 -11.90
C SER A 23 -2.80 5.61 -12.93
N LYS A 24 -3.03 6.86 -12.50
CA LYS A 24 -3.34 7.96 -13.43
C LYS A 24 -2.14 8.29 -14.31
N ALA A 25 -0.97 8.49 -13.69
CA ALA A 25 0.26 8.82 -14.41
C ALA A 25 0.76 7.66 -15.28
N GLU A 26 0.50 6.41 -14.87
CA GLU A 26 0.83 5.22 -15.67
C GLU A 26 -0.09 5.06 -16.88
N MET A 27 -1.39 5.31 -16.73
CA MET A 27 -2.33 5.33 -17.85
C MET A 27 -1.98 6.39 -18.90
N GLU A 28 -1.61 7.60 -18.47
CA GLU A 28 -1.19 8.68 -19.37
C GLU A 28 0.06 8.30 -20.20
N ARG A 29 0.91 7.43 -19.66
CA ARG A 29 2.10 6.89 -20.34
C ARG A 29 1.80 5.69 -21.25
N GLY A 30 0.56 5.19 -21.26
CA GLY A 30 0.17 4.02 -22.05
C GLY A 30 0.63 2.69 -21.45
N ASP A 31 0.87 2.64 -20.14
CA ASP A 31 1.26 1.41 -19.44
C ASP A 31 0.10 0.41 -19.31
N ILE A 32 0.42 -0.83 -18.93
CA ILE A 32 -0.56 -1.90 -18.74
C ILE A 32 -1.59 -1.56 -17.63
N PRO A 33 -2.85 -2.03 -17.76
CA PRO A 33 -3.88 -1.83 -16.74
C PRO A 33 -3.45 -2.27 -15.33
N LYS A 34 -3.68 -1.41 -14.33
CA LYS A 34 -3.51 -1.73 -12.90
C LYS A 34 -4.83 -2.19 -12.29
N ALA A 35 -4.84 -2.55 -11.00
CA ALA A 35 -6.03 -3.06 -10.31
C ALA A 35 -7.30 -2.20 -10.51
N VAL A 36 -7.16 -0.87 -10.54
CA VAL A 36 -8.28 0.05 -10.81
C VAL A 36 -8.85 -0.19 -12.20
N GLN A 37 -8.02 -0.20 -13.24
CA GLN A 37 -8.45 -0.37 -14.63
C GLN A 37 -8.96 -1.79 -14.89
N CYS A 38 -8.28 -2.81 -14.34
CA CYS A 38 -8.74 -4.19 -14.40
C CYS A 38 -10.17 -4.31 -13.85
N TYR A 39 -10.45 -3.74 -12.68
CA TYR A 39 -11.78 -3.80 -12.08
C TYR A 39 -12.83 -2.99 -12.86
N MET A 40 -12.45 -1.83 -13.41
CA MET A 40 -13.33 -1.06 -14.31
C MET A 40 -13.75 -1.89 -15.52
N ILE A 41 -12.79 -2.57 -16.17
CA ILE A 41 -13.03 -3.41 -17.35
C ILE A 41 -13.87 -4.63 -16.98
N GLU A 42 -13.50 -5.34 -15.91
CA GLU A 42 -14.19 -6.58 -15.50
C GLU A 42 -15.63 -6.36 -15.06
N LYS A 43 -15.93 -5.22 -14.42
CA LYS A 43 -17.25 -4.94 -13.85
C LYS A 43 -18.05 -3.86 -14.59
N GLY A 44 -17.45 -3.21 -15.59
CA GLY A 44 -18.08 -2.11 -16.34
C GLY A 44 -18.45 -0.92 -15.45
N VAL A 45 -17.64 -0.61 -14.43
CA VAL A 45 -17.92 0.44 -13.45
C VAL A 45 -17.09 1.70 -13.69
N SER A 46 -17.52 2.82 -13.10
CA SER A 46 -16.74 4.06 -13.12
C SER A 46 -15.41 3.92 -12.38
N GLU A 47 -14.44 4.77 -12.73
CA GLU A 47 -13.15 4.81 -12.05
C GLU A 47 -13.30 5.04 -10.54
N GLU A 48 -14.18 5.96 -10.13
CA GLU A 48 -14.45 6.22 -8.71
C GLU A 48 -14.87 4.94 -7.96
N LYS A 49 -15.81 4.18 -8.54
CA LYS A 49 -16.26 2.91 -7.94
C LYS A 49 -15.13 1.89 -7.88
N ALA A 50 -14.31 1.81 -8.92
CA ALA A 50 -13.16 0.90 -8.93
C ALA A 50 -12.10 1.29 -7.90
N ARG A 51 -11.76 2.58 -7.77
CA ARG A 51 -10.83 3.07 -6.76
C ARG A 51 -11.35 2.80 -5.34
N ASN A 52 -12.64 2.98 -5.09
CA ASN A 52 -13.25 2.66 -3.80
C ASN A 52 -13.19 1.16 -3.52
N HIS A 53 -13.44 0.31 -4.52
CA HIS A 53 -13.27 -1.14 -4.36
C HIS A 53 -11.82 -1.53 -4.01
N VAL A 54 -10.82 -0.95 -4.68
CA VAL A 54 -9.40 -1.23 -4.35
C VAL A 54 -9.06 -0.76 -2.92
N LYS A 55 -9.61 0.36 -2.44
CA LYS A 55 -9.47 0.79 -1.04
C LYS A 55 -10.11 -0.19 -0.05
N GLU A 56 -11.26 -0.78 -0.40
CA GLU A 56 -11.89 -1.83 0.40
C GLU A 56 -11.03 -3.10 0.46
N LEU A 57 -10.41 -3.50 -0.66
CA LEU A 57 -9.47 -4.61 -0.69
C LEU A 57 -8.29 -4.37 0.25
N ILE A 58 -7.71 -3.16 0.26
CA ILE A 58 -6.67 -2.77 1.22
C ILE A 58 -7.17 -2.87 2.67
N SER A 59 -8.36 -2.34 2.94
CA SER A 59 -8.96 -2.41 4.29
C SER A 59 -9.18 -3.86 4.75
N ASN A 60 -9.64 -4.73 3.86
CA ASN A 60 -9.86 -6.13 4.16
C ASN A 60 -8.54 -6.88 4.38
N SER A 61 -7.49 -6.59 3.60
CA SER A 61 -6.15 -7.15 3.84
C SER A 61 -5.59 -6.75 5.21
N TRP A 62 -5.84 -5.52 5.67
CA TRP A 62 -5.47 -5.11 7.03
C TRP A 62 -6.20 -5.91 8.11
N LYS A 63 -7.51 -6.15 7.94
CA LYS A 63 -8.27 -7.02 8.86
C LYS A 63 -7.68 -8.43 8.89
N LYS A 64 -7.26 -8.96 7.74
CA LYS A 64 -6.63 -10.28 7.67
C LYS A 64 -5.29 -10.34 8.38
N ILE A 65 -4.43 -9.33 8.25
CA ILE A 65 -3.20 -9.24 9.06
C ILE A 65 -3.54 -9.27 10.55
N ASN A 66 -4.53 -8.49 10.99
CA ASN A 66 -4.93 -8.44 12.39
C ASN A 66 -5.47 -9.78 12.91
N GLU A 67 -6.27 -10.48 12.10
CA GLU A 67 -6.76 -11.83 12.40
C GLU A 67 -5.60 -12.83 12.56
N GLU A 68 -4.62 -12.80 11.67
CA GLU A 68 -3.45 -13.71 11.72
C GLU A 68 -2.61 -13.52 12.99
N ILE A 69 -2.44 -12.27 13.45
CA ILE A 69 -1.58 -11.97 14.61
C ILE A 69 -2.30 -12.04 15.96
N PHE A 70 -3.63 -12.16 15.96
CA PHE A 70 -4.46 -12.11 17.17
C PHE A 70 -4.03 -13.13 18.24
N ASP A 71 -3.76 -14.38 17.83
CA ASP A 71 -3.40 -15.47 18.75
C ASP A 71 -1.93 -15.45 19.21
N ASN A 72 -1.15 -14.41 18.88
CA ASN A 72 0.27 -14.25 19.24
C ASN A 72 1.16 -15.46 18.87
N ARG A 73 0.79 -16.22 17.84
CA ARG A 73 1.49 -17.43 17.42
C ARG A 73 2.82 -17.15 16.73
N PHE A 74 3.04 -15.93 16.26
CA PHE A 74 4.20 -15.55 15.48
C PHE A 74 5.24 -14.80 16.32
N PRO A 75 6.54 -14.99 16.05
CA PRO A 75 7.58 -14.14 16.64
C PRO A 75 7.30 -12.67 16.33
N ARG A 76 7.44 -11.81 17.34
CA ARG A 76 7.19 -10.36 17.21
C ARG A 76 7.96 -9.72 16.06
N VAL A 77 9.17 -10.19 15.76
CA VAL A 77 9.97 -9.70 14.63
C VAL A 77 9.28 -9.95 13.28
N ILE A 78 8.62 -11.08 13.10
CA ILE A 78 7.90 -11.43 11.85
C ILE A 78 6.64 -10.58 11.72
N VAL A 79 5.89 -10.43 12.82
CA VAL A 79 4.71 -9.54 12.87
C VAL A 79 5.11 -8.11 12.49
N ASN A 80 6.15 -7.58 13.15
CA ASN A 80 6.64 -6.22 12.88
C ASN A 80 7.08 -6.07 11.42
N LEU A 81 7.76 -7.06 10.84
CA LEU A 81 8.20 -6.99 9.45
C LEU A 81 7.00 -6.89 8.48
N SER A 82 5.99 -7.73 8.67
CA SER A 82 4.76 -7.71 7.87
C SER A 82 3.98 -6.39 8.03
N GLU A 83 3.77 -5.94 9.27
CA GLU A 83 3.06 -4.68 9.52
C GLU A 83 3.82 -3.48 8.98
N ASN A 84 5.13 -3.40 9.21
CA ASN A 84 5.93 -2.27 8.77
C ASN A 84 6.04 -2.21 7.25
N MET A 85 6.03 -3.36 6.56
CA MET A 85 5.94 -3.36 5.09
C MET A 85 4.65 -2.68 4.63
N ALA A 86 3.49 -3.09 5.16
CA ALA A 86 2.20 -2.50 4.81
C ALA A 86 2.10 -1.02 5.19
N ARG A 87 2.62 -0.61 6.37
CA ARG A 87 2.65 0.81 6.80
C ARG A 87 3.56 1.66 5.93
N THR A 88 4.75 1.15 5.59
CA THR A 88 5.73 1.84 4.75
C THR A 88 5.12 2.16 3.39
N VAL A 89 4.52 1.17 2.75
CA VAL A 89 3.93 1.37 1.42
C VAL A 89 2.73 2.32 1.50
N LYS A 90 1.91 2.23 2.54
CA LYS A 90 0.84 3.21 2.73
C LYS A 90 1.37 4.64 2.84
N CYS A 91 2.45 4.85 3.60
CA CYS A 91 3.11 6.15 3.73
C CYS A 91 3.65 6.66 2.38
N MET A 92 4.27 5.78 1.59
CA MET A 92 4.82 6.13 0.28
C MET A 92 3.74 6.55 -0.73
N TYR A 93 2.59 5.87 -0.75
CA TYR A 93 1.61 6.04 -1.83
C TYR A 93 0.33 6.81 -1.47
N GLN A 94 0.14 7.19 -0.20
CA GLN A 94 -1.09 7.89 0.24
C GLN A 94 -1.32 9.24 -0.44
N HIS A 95 -0.26 9.90 -0.93
CA HIS A 95 -0.32 11.23 -1.54
C HIS A 95 0.14 11.24 -3.00
N GLY A 96 0.17 10.08 -3.67
CA GLY A 96 0.68 9.92 -5.03
C GLY A 96 1.92 9.04 -5.06
N ASP A 97 2.73 9.15 -6.11
CA ASP A 97 3.90 8.29 -6.31
C ASP A 97 5.11 8.75 -5.47
N GLY A 98 5.12 8.41 -4.19
CA GLY A 98 6.21 8.76 -3.29
C GLY A 98 7.54 8.05 -3.55
N VAL A 99 7.58 7.04 -4.44
CA VAL A 99 8.82 6.34 -4.78
C VAL A 99 9.37 6.88 -6.11
N GLY A 100 8.55 6.88 -7.16
CA GLY A 100 8.97 7.25 -8.50
C GLY A 100 9.23 8.74 -8.68
N THR A 101 8.48 9.62 -8.00
CA THR A 101 8.75 11.07 -8.02
C THR A 101 9.41 11.56 -6.75
N SER A 102 9.05 10.99 -5.59
CA SER A 102 9.57 11.39 -4.27
C SER A 102 9.40 12.89 -3.96
N THR A 103 8.37 13.54 -4.51
CA THR A 103 8.12 14.98 -4.35
C THR A 103 7.00 15.27 -3.34
N GLY A 104 6.91 16.52 -2.88
CA GLY A 104 5.83 16.98 -2.01
C GLY A 104 5.88 16.35 -0.62
N VAL A 105 4.78 15.74 -0.17
CA VAL A 105 4.69 15.19 1.20
C VAL A 105 5.76 14.13 1.47
N THR A 106 6.14 13.33 0.47
CA THR A 106 7.19 12.32 0.65
C THR A 106 8.56 12.94 0.87
N GLU A 107 8.87 14.04 0.18
CA GLU A 107 10.09 14.83 0.41
C GLU A 107 10.11 15.38 1.84
N ASP A 108 9.00 15.94 2.30
CA ASP A 108 8.86 16.47 3.66
C ASP A 108 9.13 15.39 4.71
N TYR A 109 8.64 14.16 4.50
CA TYR A 109 8.92 13.03 5.40
C TYR A 109 10.38 12.62 5.41
N ILE A 110 11.04 12.58 4.24
CA ILE A 110 12.47 12.26 4.15
C ILE A 110 13.30 13.32 4.88
N VAL A 111 13.03 14.60 4.62
CA VAL A 111 13.75 15.71 5.22
C VAL A 111 13.58 15.70 6.74
N SER A 112 12.35 15.56 7.23
CA SER A 112 12.07 15.61 8.66
C SER A 112 12.54 14.37 9.44
N SER A 113 12.57 13.19 8.81
CA SER A 113 12.88 11.94 9.51
C SER A 113 14.34 11.51 9.39
N ILE A 114 15.00 11.82 8.27
CA ILE A 114 16.35 11.33 7.95
C ILE A 114 17.38 12.46 8.00
N LEU A 115 17.04 13.64 7.48
CA LEU A 115 18.02 14.72 7.32
C LEU A 115 18.05 15.68 8.52
N ARG A 116 16.90 15.97 9.12
CA ARG A 116 16.79 16.90 10.25
C ARG A 116 16.81 16.14 11.57
N SER A 117 17.75 16.51 12.43
CA SER A 117 17.75 16.05 13.82
C SER A 117 16.61 16.70 14.61
N ILE A 118 16.06 15.98 15.58
CA ILE A 118 15.11 16.53 16.53
C ILE A 118 15.89 17.49 17.45
N PRO A 119 15.46 18.76 17.57
CA PRO A 119 16.10 19.71 18.49
C PRO A 119 16.02 19.17 19.92
N ILE A 120 17.13 19.32 20.66
CA ILE A 120 17.25 18.94 22.07
C ILE A 120 16.89 20.14 22.95
#